data_AF-A0A916U3W5-F1
#
_entry.id   AF-A0A916U3W5-F1
#
_cell.length_a   1.000
_cell.length_b   1.000
_cell.length_c   1.000
_cell.angle_alpha   90.00
_cell.angle_beta   90.00
_cell.angle_gamma   90.00
#
_symmetry.space_group_name_H-M   'P 1'
#
loop_
_entity.id
_entity.type
_entity.pdbx_description
1 polymer ?
#
loop_
_entity_poly.entity_id
_entity_poly.type
_entity_poly.pdbx_seq_one_letter_code
_entity_poly.pdbx_strand_id
1 'polypeptide(L)'
;MAAAALRDLLVLDAADTPAHEDMAVATARAGTVAAELVARRIWAAGDPDAIGDDCFEPFVAVVVEHLRAQFGGQDNPQARADAEGRLARIDRLSRGGTPGLAAAVLERLESLGLSTEALDATAIGAIVPQVLADLAARRIAAIAAEGAMSAAQRPHIVTLVAARAQPKAYDAAAIALVEGQLAELTRRDRTPASGLAKAVLERLDAAGAGTAAIDYAAVAGAVQGVLDELAARRIVAIADEAAVSGAQTPALVTLIAARMLPRAVDPAAVQAAEQALSDIARLDRSVATALVRGILGRLRLSYPQALAVADAQFVADAMQDILDDLSARLENVYIPDVDSVPQGWTAELTRFAAASIAGDRDGMAASERQFKLMAAKAPSLLPLEDPDGDRADPGGHFWDYR
;
A
#
# COMPACT_ATOMS: atom_id res chain seq x y z
N MET A 1 -0.49 -20.94 44.93
CA MET A 1 0.89 -21.43 44.68
C MET A 1 1.28 -22.56 45.65
N ALA A 2 1.34 -22.36 46.98
CA ALA A 2 1.78 -23.40 47.93
C ALA A 2 0.99 -24.73 47.81
N ALA A 3 -0.33 -24.66 47.67
CA ALA A 3 -1.17 -25.85 47.45
C ALA A 3 -0.90 -26.55 46.10
N ALA A 4 -0.45 -25.83 45.08
CA ALA A 4 -0.09 -26.43 43.79
C ALA A 4 1.25 -27.18 43.91
N ALA A 5 2.24 -26.59 44.57
CA ALA A 5 3.52 -27.25 44.83
C ALA A 5 3.36 -28.54 45.65
N LEU A 6 2.50 -28.53 46.68
CA LEU A 6 2.23 -29.74 47.48
C LEU A 6 1.53 -30.86 46.68
N ARG A 7 0.66 -30.50 45.73
CA ARG A 7 0.04 -31.47 44.81
C ARG A 7 1.05 -32.06 43.85
N ASP A 8 1.94 -31.24 43.27
CA ASP A 8 2.97 -31.69 42.33
C ASP A 8 4.03 -32.57 43.00
N LEU A 9 4.25 -32.41 44.32
CA LEU A 9 5.08 -33.29 45.12
C LEU A 9 4.44 -34.68 45.40
N LEU A 10 3.20 -34.91 44.96
CA LEU A 10 2.41 -36.12 45.24
C LEU A 10 2.23 -36.40 46.74
N VAL A 11 2.32 -35.36 47.58
CA VAL A 11 2.10 -35.46 49.04
C VAL A 11 0.60 -35.45 49.36
N LEU A 12 -0.23 -35.03 48.40
CA LEU A 12 -1.70 -34.97 48.50
C LEU A 12 -2.34 -35.60 47.28
N ASP A 13 -3.40 -36.38 47.47
CA ASP A 13 -4.29 -36.75 46.38
C ASP A 13 -5.03 -35.50 45.85
N ALA A 14 -5.51 -35.55 44.60
CA ALA A 14 -6.14 -34.40 43.94
C ALA A 14 -7.37 -33.83 44.70
N ALA A 15 -7.96 -34.60 45.63
CA ALA A 15 -9.11 -34.22 46.45
C ALA A 15 -8.77 -33.83 47.89
N ASP A 16 -7.52 -34.00 48.34
CA ASP A 16 -7.14 -33.77 49.73
C ASP A 16 -6.82 -32.31 50.03
N THR A 17 -7.24 -31.86 51.21
CA THR A 17 -6.86 -30.54 51.72
C THR A 17 -5.50 -30.65 52.41
N PRO A 18 -4.49 -29.87 52.00
CA PRO A 18 -3.19 -29.86 52.67
C PRO A 18 -3.32 -29.63 54.17
N ALA A 19 -2.48 -30.30 54.98
CA ALA A 19 -2.35 -29.93 56.38
C ALA A 19 -1.85 -28.49 56.50
N HIS A 20 -2.35 -27.77 57.50
CA HIS A 20 -1.99 -26.36 57.73
C HIS A 20 -0.48 -26.18 57.92
N GLU A 21 0.19 -27.14 58.57
CA GLU A 21 1.63 -27.14 58.78
C GLU A 21 2.41 -27.25 57.46
N ASP A 22 2.01 -28.16 56.57
CA ASP A 22 2.65 -28.33 55.25
C ASP A 22 2.47 -27.09 54.37
N MET A 23 1.30 -26.46 54.42
CA MET A 23 1.04 -25.19 53.72
C MET A 23 1.93 -24.06 54.23
N ALA A 24 2.14 -23.96 55.54
CA ALA A 24 3.02 -22.96 56.12
C ALA A 24 4.47 -23.19 55.68
N VAL A 25 4.94 -24.44 55.65
CA VAL A 25 6.28 -24.81 55.16
C VAL A 25 6.44 -24.45 53.67
N ALA A 26 5.49 -24.85 52.82
CA ALA A 26 5.55 -24.57 51.39
C ALA A 26 5.51 -23.06 51.09
N THR A 27 4.69 -22.30 51.82
CA THR A 27 4.60 -20.83 51.67
C THR A 27 5.90 -20.14 52.07
N ALA A 28 6.47 -20.50 53.23
CA ALA A 28 7.75 -19.95 53.69
C ALA A 28 8.89 -20.28 52.73
N ARG A 29 8.91 -21.51 52.19
CA ARG A 29 9.90 -21.91 51.19
C ARG A 29 9.76 -21.13 49.91
N ALA A 30 8.55 -20.96 49.40
CA ALA A 30 8.31 -20.17 48.19
C ALA A 30 8.79 -18.72 48.33
N GLY A 31 8.56 -18.08 49.49
CA GLY A 31 9.11 -16.74 49.76
C GLY A 31 10.64 -16.72 49.75
N THR A 32 11.28 -17.76 50.31
CA THR A 32 12.75 -17.89 50.28
C THR A 32 13.26 -18.08 48.85
N VAL A 33 12.63 -18.97 48.08
CA VAL A 33 12.99 -19.24 46.67
C VAL A 33 12.82 -17.98 45.82
N ALA A 34 11.73 -17.24 45.97
CA ALA A 34 11.54 -15.98 45.26
C ALA A 34 12.67 -14.99 45.56
N ALA A 35 13.04 -14.82 46.85
CA ALA A 35 14.14 -13.95 47.24
C ALA A 35 15.50 -14.40 46.65
N GLU A 36 15.76 -15.72 46.61
CA GLU A 36 16.96 -16.29 46.00
C GLU A 36 17.01 -16.06 44.48
N LEU A 37 15.89 -16.26 43.78
CA LEU A 37 15.77 -16.02 42.33
C LEU A 37 15.97 -14.54 41.99
N VAL A 38 15.44 -13.62 42.79
CA VAL A 38 15.68 -12.18 42.66
C VAL A 38 17.16 -11.85 42.89
N ALA A 39 17.77 -12.39 43.96
CA ALA A 39 19.18 -12.15 44.26
C ALA A 39 20.11 -12.64 43.13
N ARG A 40 19.75 -13.77 42.51
CA ARG A 40 20.45 -14.34 41.34
C ARG A 40 20.05 -13.68 40.00
N ARG A 41 19.13 -12.71 40.02
CA ARG A 41 18.60 -11.98 38.84
C ARG A 41 17.89 -12.87 37.80
N ILE A 42 17.38 -14.02 38.23
CA ILE A 42 16.65 -14.97 37.39
C ILE A 42 15.22 -14.49 37.17
N TRP A 43 14.59 -13.93 38.19
CA TRP A 43 13.21 -13.46 38.14
C TRP A 43 13.09 -12.16 38.94
N ALA A 44 12.46 -11.13 38.37
CA ALA A 44 12.46 -9.79 38.94
C ALA A 44 11.34 -9.55 39.96
N ALA A 45 10.27 -10.35 39.94
CA ALA A 45 9.21 -10.25 40.92
C ALA A 45 9.65 -10.90 42.24
N GLY A 46 9.76 -10.09 43.29
CA GLY A 46 10.12 -10.55 44.64
C GLY A 46 8.94 -11.01 45.48
N ASP A 47 7.72 -10.85 44.98
CA ASP A 47 6.50 -11.23 45.68
C ASP A 47 5.89 -12.49 45.04
N PRO A 48 5.87 -13.64 45.75
CA PRO A 48 5.25 -14.88 45.28
C PRO A 48 3.72 -14.81 45.09
N ASP A 49 3.07 -13.76 45.60
CA ASP A 49 1.62 -13.55 45.42
C ASP A 49 1.31 -12.69 44.20
N ALA A 50 2.31 -12.01 43.61
CA ALA A 50 2.18 -11.14 42.44
C ALA A 50 2.65 -11.82 41.14
N ILE A 51 2.65 -13.15 41.08
CA ILE A 51 3.15 -13.92 39.93
C ILE A 51 2.14 -13.84 38.79
N GLY A 52 2.59 -13.40 37.61
CA GLY A 52 1.77 -13.49 36.40
C GLY A 52 1.55 -14.94 35.97
N ASP A 53 0.41 -15.23 35.34
CA ASP A 53 -0.01 -16.60 34.99
C ASP A 53 1.08 -17.39 34.25
N ASP A 54 1.80 -16.76 33.32
CA ASP A 54 2.89 -17.39 32.55
C ASP A 54 4.06 -17.83 33.44
N CYS A 55 4.33 -17.12 34.54
CA CYS A 55 5.40 -17.43 35.49
C CYS A 55 4.98 -18.47 36.54
N PHE A 56 3.68 -18.74 36.68
CA PHE A 56 3.15 -19.56 37.78
C PHE A 56 3.67 -21.00 37.74
N GLU A 57 3.52 -21.68 36.60
CA GLU A 57 3.93 -23.09 36.44
C GLU A 57 5.46 -23.28 36.60
N PRO A 58 6.32 -22.48 35.94
CA PRO A 58 7.76 -22.55 36.15
C PRO A 58 8.19 -22.24 37.60
N PHE A 59 7.55 -21.28 38.26
CA PHE A 59 7.87 -20.97 39.67
C PHE A 59 7.47 -22.10 40.61
N VAL A 60 6.27 -22.67 40.43
CA VAL A 60 5.84 -23.85 41.21
C VAL A 60 6.84 -24.99 41.04
N ALA A 61 7.31 -25.27 39.82
CA ALA A 61 8.30 -26.32 39.58
C ALA A 61 9.62 -26.08 40.34
N VAL A 62 10.13 -24.84 40.40
CA VAL A 62 11.33 -24.51 41.21
C VAL A 62 11.06 -24.73 42.71
N VAL A 63 9.91 -24.30 43.22
CA VAL A 63 9.53 -24.50 44.62
C VAL A 63 9.41 -25.98 44.98
N VAL A 64 8.80 -26.78 44.10
CA VAL A 64 8.68 -28.25 44.23
C VAL A 64 10.05 -28.88 44.40
N GLU A 65 11.01 -28.57 43.52
CA GLU A 65 12.36 -29.14 43.60
C GLU A 65 13.09 -28.75 44.89
N HIS A 66 12.88 -27.53 45.42
CA HIS A 66 13.41 -27.13 46.72
C HIS A 66 12.75 -27.82 47.93
N LEU A 67 11.50 -28.25 47.80
CA LEU A 67 10.75 -28.93 48.86
C LEU A 67 10.96 -30.45 48.84
N ARG A 68 11.36 -31.06 47.71
CA ARG A 68 11.49 -32.52 47.56
C ARG A 68 12.19 -33.22 48.72
N ALA A 69 13.36 -32.74 49.12
CA ALA A 69 14.15 -33.38 50.18
C ALA A 69 13.42 -33.38 51.54
N GLN A 70 12.62 -32.34 51.83
CA GLN A 70 11.85 -32.24 53.07
C GLN A 70 10.65 -33.21 53.09
N PHE A 71 10.13 -33.59 51.92
CA PHE A 71 9.02 -34.52 51.74
C PHE A 71 9.46 -35.92 51.28
N GLY A 72 10.73 -36.29 51.52
CA GLY A 72 11.24 -37.64 51.27
C GLY A 72 11.57 -37.98 49.80
N GLY A 73 11.50 -37.00 48.90
CA GLY A 73 11.90 -37.13 47.50
C GLY A 73 13.40 -36.90 47.27
N GLN A 74 13.91 -37.37 46.13
CA GLN A 74 15.28 -37.07 45.68
C GLN A 74 15.32 -35.74 44.91
N ASP A 75 16.26 -34.86 45.27
CA ASP A 75 16.53 -33.60 44.55
C ASP A 75 16.86 -33.87 43.07
N ASN A 76 16.21 -33.15 42.15
CA ASN A 76 16.50 -33.21 40.73
C ASN A 76 17.10 -31.87 40.26
N PRO A 77 18.43 -31.72 40.29
CA PRO A 77 19.07 -30.45 39.93
C PRO A 77 18.84 -30.05 38.47
N GLN A 78 18.62 -31.01 37.56
CA GLN A 78 18.31 -30.72 36.16
C GLN A 78 16.91 -30.11 36.02
N ALA A 79 15.90 -30.70 36.66
CA ALA A 79 14.53 -30.17 36.61
C ALA A 79 14.44 -28.74 37.19
N ARG A 80 15.18 -28.49 38.29
CA ARG A 80 15.32 -27.13 38.84
C ARG A 80 15.97 -26.18 37.84
N ALA A 81 17.09 -26.57 37.23
CA ALA A 81 17.78 -25.74 36.25
C ALA A 81 16.90 -25.43 35.02
N ASP A 82 16.12 -26.41 34.54
CA ASP A 82 15.19 -26.25 33.42
C ASP A 82 14.06 -25.26 33.78
N ALA A 83 13.49 -25.37 34.99
CA ALA A 83 12.44 -24.48 35.48
C ALA A 83 12.95 -23.05 35.72
N GLU A 84 14.14 -22.90 36.31
CA GLU A 84 14.83 -21.60 36.45
C GLU A 84 15.11 -20.98 35.08
N GLY A 85 15.52 -21.78 34.09
CA GLY A 85 15.72 -21.33 32.71
C GLY A 85 14.43 -20.84 32.05
N ARG A 86 13.29 -21.52 32.28
CA ARG A 86 11.97 -21.06 31.84
C ARG A 86 11.58 -19.72 32.47
N LEU A 87 11.77 -19.57 33.79
CA LEU A 87 11.51 -18.30 34.48
C LEU A 87 12.38 -17.16 33.95
N ALA A 88 13.69 -17.38 33.82
CA ALA A 88 14.62 -16.39 33.28
C ALA A 88 14.20 -15.92 31.89
N ARG A 89 13.76 -16.86 31.04
CA ARG A 89 13.26 -16.57 29.70
C ARG A 89 12.02 -15.70 29.73
N ILE A 90 11.01 -16.06 30.53
CA ILE A 90 9.77 -15.29 30.63
C ILE A 90 10.08 -13.89 31.15
N ASP A 91 10.78 -13.79 32.28
CA ASP A 91 11.13 -12.51 32.89
C ASP A 91 11.90 -11.59 31.93
N ARG A 92 12.87 -12.14 31.18
CA ARG A 92 13.61 -11.40 30.13
C ARG A 92 12.69 -10.84 29.04
N LEU A 93 11.66 -11.59 28.65
CA LEU A 93 10.66 -11.16 27.66
C LEU A 93 9.65 -10.16 28.25
N SER A 94 9.31 -10.29 29.54
CA SER A 94 8.29 -9.49 30.23
C SER A 94 8.79 -8.11 30.68
N ARG A 95 10.10 -7.96 31.00
CA ARG A 95 10.70 -6.70 31.50
C ARG A 95 10.52 -5.48 30.58
N GLY A 96 10.02 -5.65 29.35
CA GLY A 96 9.77 -4.58 28.38
C GLY A 96 8.32 -4.10 28.24
N GLY A 97 7.32 -4.80 28.78
CA GLY A 97 5.90 -4.45 28.63
C GLY A 97 5.35 -4.63 27.20
N THR A 98 4.27 -5.42 27.07
CA THR A 98 3.58 -5.80 25.80
C THR A 98 4.45 -6.60 24.82
N PRO A 99 3.92 -7.61 24.08
CA PRO A 99 4.65 -8.29 23.01
C PRO A 99 4.96 -7.32 21.85
N GLY A 100 6.03 -6.55 22.02
CA GLY A 100 6.57 -5.60 21.06
C GLY A 100 7.74 -6.18 20.26
N LEU A 101 8.31 -5.35 19.42
CA LEU A 101 9.46 -5.65 18.57
C LEU A 101 10.64 -6.20 19.38
N ALA A 102 10.85 -5.72 20.61
CA ALA A 102 11.92 -6.20 21.48
C ALA A 102 11.80 -7.69 21.82
N ALA A 103 10.58 -8.16 22.13
CA ALA A 103 10.33 -9.59 22.39
C ALA A 103 10.61 -10.44 21.15
N ALA A 104 10.12 -10.02 19.98
CA ALA A 104 10.36 -10.72 18.71
C ALA A 104 11.86 -10.80 18.34
N VAL A 105 12.64 -9.77 18.67
CA VAL A 105 14.10 -9.77 18.50
C VAL A 105 14.76 -10.76 19.45
N LEU A 106 14.37 -10.77 20.72
CA LEU A 106 14.92 -11.72 21.71
C LEU A 106 14.59 -13.17 21.34
N GLU A 107 13.37 -13.45 20.89
CA GLU A 107 12.97 -14.77 20.37
C GLU A 107 13.79 -15.17 19.14
N ARG A 108 14.01 -14.24 18.21
CA ARG A 108 14.88 -14.48 17.04
C ARG A 108 16.30 -14.83 17.47
N LEU A 109 16.90 -14.03 18.36
CA LEU A 109 18.25 -14.29 18.86
C LEU A 109 18.35 -15.62 19.60
N GLU A 110 17.33 -15.98 20.37
CA GLU A 110 17.25 -17.26 21.07
C GLU A 110 17.14 -18.44 20.10
N SER A 111 16.29 -18.36 19.07
CA SER A 111 16.18 -19.42 18.04
C SER A 111 17.48 -19.66 17.28
N LEU A 112 18.39 -18.67 17.25
CA LEU A 112 19.71 -18.76 16.62
C LEU A 112 20.83 -19.13 17.61
N GLY A 113 20.52 -19.31 18.90
CA GLY A 113 21.52 -19.57 19.93
C GLY A 113 22.44 -18.38 20.23
N LEU A 114 21.99 -17.16 19.92
CA LEU A 114 22.75 -15.90 20.06
C LEU A 114 22.29 -15.05 21.24
N SER A 115 21.37 -15.57 22.05
CA SER A 115 20.87 -14.87 23.23
C SER A 115 21.91 -14.88 24.35
N THR A 116 22.08 -13.73 25.00
CA THR A 116 23.00 -13.56 26.14
C THR A 116 22.27 -12.84 27.26
N GLU A 117 22.65 -13.07 28.52
CA GLU A 117 22.05 -12.39 29.68
C GLU A 117 22.14 -10.86 29.62
N ALA A 118 23.14 -10.32 28.90
CA ALA A 118 23.30 -8.89 28.69
C ALA A 118 22.25 -8.28 27.72
N LEU A 119 21.53 -9.11 26.97
CA LEU A 119 20.48 -8.68 26.04
C LEU A 119 19.12 -8.94 26.66
N ASP A 120 18.49 -7.88 27.15
CA ASP A 120 17.11 -7.89 27.64
C ASP A 120 16.23 -6.95 26.80
N ALA A 121 14.94 -6.89 27.12
CA ALA A 121 13.98 -6.07 26.38
C ALA A 121 14.34 -4.57 26.41
N THR A 122 14.95 -4.10 27.50
CA THR A 122 15.40 -2.70 27.66
C THR A 122 16.58 -2.39 26.74
N ALA A 123 17.58 -3.27 26.71
CA ALA A 123 18.74 -3.15 25.84
C ALA A 123 18.33 -3.16 24.36
N ILE A 124 17.43 -4.08 23.97
CA ILE A 124 16.89 -4.10 22.62
C ILE A 124 16.06 -2.83 22.33
N GLY A 125 15.23 -2.39 23.27
CA GLY A 125 14.45 -1.16 23.16
C GLY A 125 15.31 0.08 22.90
N ALA A 126 16.54 0.13 23.44
CA ALA A 126 17.50 1.20 23.16
C ALA A 126 18.15 1.10 21.76
N ILE A 127 18.22 -0.09 21.17
CA ILE A 127 18.77 -0.33 19.83
C ILE A 127 17.75 0.01 18.74
N VAL A 128 16.48 -0.32 18.95
CA VAL A 128 15.39 -0.08 17.99
C VAL A 128 15.39 1.33 17.37
N PRO A 129 15.36 2.44 18.16
CA PRO A 129 15.32 3.78 17.57
C PRO A 129 16.59 4.11 16.79
N GLN A 130 17.74 3.53 17.13
CA GLN A 130 18.99 3.73 16.39
C GLN A 130 18.91 3.08 15.01
N VAL A 131 18.38 1.84 14.93
CA VAL A 131 18.18 1.14 13.65
C VAL A 131 17.16 1.86 12.78
N LEU A 132 16.04 2.32 13.37
CA LEU A 132 15.04 3.08 12.61
C LEU A 132 15.59 4.42 12.10
N ALA A 133 16.37 5.14 12.92
CA ALA A 133 17.02 6.37 12.51
C ALA A 133 18.06 6.15 11.40
N ASP A 134 18.85 5.08 11.49
CA ASP A 134 19.82 4.71 10.45
C ASP A 134 19.13 4.34 9.13
N LEU A 135 18.06 3.54 9.18
CA LEU A 135 17.26 3.20 8.00
C LEU A 135 16.62 4.44 7.36
N ALA A 136 16.16 5.40 8.17
CA ALA A 136 15.63 6.66 7.67
C ALA A 136 16.73 7.53 7.04
N ALA A 137 17.90 7.64 7.69
CA ALA A 137 19.04 8.41 7.19
C ALA A 137 19.59 7.85 5.86
N ARG A 138 19.68 6.53 5.75
CA ARG A 138 20.07 5.83 4.51
C ARG A 138 18.93 5.72 3.49
N ARG A 139 17.74 6.24 3.82
CA ARG A 139 16.56 6.22 2.96
C ARG A 139 16.21 4.81 2.50
N ILE A 140 16.17 3.86 3.43
CA ILE A 140 15.70 2.50 3.20
C ILE A 140 14.23 2.40 3.62
N ALA A 141 13.93 2.82 4.85
CA ALA A 141 12.59 2.88 5.39
C ALA A 141 12.47 4.06 6.38
N ALA A 142 11.41 4.86 6.27
CA ALA A 142 11.12 5.94 7.21
C ALA A 142 9.95 5.54 8.11
N ILE A 143 10.26 4.84 9.20
CA ILE A 143 9.29 4.35 10.19
C ILE A 143 9.46 5.22 11.45
N ALA A 144 8.46 6.04 11.76
CA ALA A 144 8.56 7.03 12.84
C ALA A 144 8.65 6.40 14.24
N ALA A 145 7.97 5.27 14.43
CA ALA A 145 7.95 4.52 15.69
C ALA A 145 7.51 3.08 15.42
N GLU A 146 7.69 2.19 16.40
CA GLU A 146 7.29 0.77 16.29
C GLU A 146 5.83 0.60 15.87
N GLY A 147 4.92 1.42 16.41
CA GLY A 147 3.48 1.35 16.07
C GLY A 147 3.13 1.76 14.63
N ALA A 148 4.04 2.44 13.91
CA ALA A 148 3.85 2.82 12.51
C ALA A 148 4.34 1.75 11.52
N MET A 149 4.89 0.65 12.02
CA MET A 149 5.44 -0.43 11.21
C MET A 149 4.34 -1.35 10.67
N SER A 150 4.37 -1.66 9.38
CA SER A 150 3.44 -2.63 8.81
C SER A 150 3.80 -4.06 9.23
N ALA A 151 2.82 -4.96 9.19
CA ALA A 151 3.05 -6.38 9.50
C ALA A 151 4.12 -7.01 8.57
N ALA A 152 4.18 -6.57 7.31
CA ALA A 152 5.17 -7.03 6.35
C ALA A 152 6.59 -6.52 6.66
N GLN A 153 6.74 -5.30 7.21
CA GLN A 153 8.04 -4.72 7.57
C GLN A 153 8.64 -5.38 8.82
N ARG A 154 7.79 -5.79 9.78
CA ARG A 154 8.19 -6.32 11.08
C ARG A 154 9.29 -7.39 11.05
N PRO A 155 9.19 -8.49 10.28
CA PRO A 155 10.23 -9.53 10.27
C PRO A 155 11.61 -9.02 9.79
N HIS A 156 11.63 -8.05 8.87
CA HIS A 156 12.87 -7.44 8.38
C HIS A 156 13.51 -6.56 9.46
N ILE A 157 12.71 -5.71 10.12
CA ILE A 157 13.21 -4.87 11.21
C ILE A 157 13.70 -5.71 12.38
N VAL A 158 12.99 -6.78 12.75
CA VAL A 158 13.46 -7.73 13.78
C VAL A 158 14.84 -8.27 13.43
N THR A 159 15.07 -8.66 12.17
CA THR A 159 16.38 -9.18 11.73
C THR A 159 17.47 -8.12 11.78
N LEU A 160 17.18 -6.88 11.37
CA LEU A 160 18.16 -5.79 11.40
C LEU A 160 18.51 -5.36 12.83
N VAL A 161 17.53 -5.31 13.73
CA VAL A 161 17.77 -5.03 15.16
C VAL A 161 18.57 -6.16 15.80
N ALA A 162 18.26 -7.42 15.50
CA ALA A 162 19.04 -8.56 15.96
C ALA A 162 20.49 -8.52 15.44
N ALA A 163 20.69 -8.18 14.16
CA ALA A 163 22.01 -7.99 13.57
C ALA A 163 22.79 -6.85 14.23
N ARG A 164 22.11 -5.76 14.60
CA ARG A 164 22.74 -4.67 15.34
C ARG A 164 23.13 -5.07 16.77
N ALA A 165 22.31 -5.90 17.43
CA ALA A 165 22.59 -6.41 18.77
C ALA A 165 23.74 -7.44 18.78
N GLN A 166 23.89 -8.23 17.71
CA GLN A 166 24.95 -9.25 17.56
C GLN A 166 25.69 -9.14 16.21
N PRO A 167 26.53 -8.11 15.99
CA PRO A 167 27.10 -7.81 14.66
C PRO A 167 27.96 -8.92 14.06
N LYS A 168 28.60 -9.75 14.89
CA LYS A 168 29.47 -10.84 14.44
C LYS A 168 28.70 -12.09 13.97
N ALA A 169 27.42 -12.18 14.29
CA ALA A 169 26.61 -13.37 14.01
C ALA A 169 25.84 -13.29 12.69
N TYR A 170 25.78 -12.11 12.07
CA TYR A 170 25.06 -11.88 10.83
C TYR A 170 26.04 -11.55 9.71
N ASP A 171 25.90 -12.26 8.60
CA ASP A 171 26.68 -11.98 7.39
C ASP A 171 26.23 -10.65 6.74
N ALA A 172 27.19 -9.89 6.23
CA ALA A 172 26.93 -8.59 5.62
C ALA A 172 26.05 -8.70 4.37
N ALA A 173 26.18 -9.77 3.59
CA ALA A 173 25.32 -9.97 2.42
C ALA A 173 23.88 -10.31 2.82
N ALA A 174 23.68 -11.07 3.91
CA ALA A 174 22.36 -11.33 4.46
C ALA A 174 21.67 -10.04 4.97
N ILE A 175 22.42 -9.15 5.64
CA ILE A 175 21.90 -7.84 6.07
C ILE A 175 21.52 -7.00 4.85
N ALA A 176 22.38 -6.92 3.83
CA ALA A 176 22.11 -6.17 2.60
C ALA A 176 20.87 -6.69 1.86
N LEU A 177 20.66 -8.03 1.84
CA LEU A 177 19.46 -8.62 1.26
C LEU A 177 18.18 -8.18 2.00
N VAL A 178 18.20 -8.22 3.33
CA VAL A 178 17.05 -7.80 4.16
C VAL A 178 16.76 -6.31 3.98
N GLU A 179 17.79 -5.47 3.91
CA GLU A 179 17.64 -4.04 3.62
C GLU A 179 17.05 -3.79 2.22
N GLY A 180 17.48 -4.56 1.21
CA GLY A 180 16.91 -4.50 -0.14
C GLY A 180 15.43 -4.86 -0.17
N GLN A 181 15.04 -5.94 0.51
CA GLN A 181 13.63 -6.36 0.63
C GLN A 181 12.78 -5.31 1.36
N LEU A 182 13.32 -4.73 2.43
CA LEU A 182 12.63 -3.68 3.19
C LEU A 182 12.46 -2.39 2.36
N ALA A 183 13.47 -2.02 1.56
CA ALA A 183 13.39 -0.90 0.63
C ALA A 183 12.31 -1.14 -0.43
N GLU A 184 12.21 -2.36 -0.97
CA GLU A 184 11.19 -2.73 -1.94
C GLU A 184 9.77 -2.68 -1.35
N LEU A 185 9.57 -3.21 -0.15
CA LEU A 185 8.29 -3.12 0.57
C LEU A 185 7.89 -1.66 0.80
N THR A 186 8.81 -0.84 1.30
CA THR A 186 8.56 0.59 1.56
C THR A 186 8.24 1.34 0.28
N ARG A 187 8.88 0.97 -0.83
CA ARG A 187 8.59 1.55 -2.15
C ARG A 187 7.18 1.21 -2.63
N ARG A 188 6.76 -0.06 -2.51
CA ARG A 188 5.43 -0.52 -2.89
C ARG A 188 4.33 0.18 -2.10
N ASP A 189 4.49 0.29 -0.78
CA ASP A 189 3.52 0.96 0.09
C ASP A 189 3.35 2.46 -0.23
N ARG A 190 4.38 3.09 -0.82
CA ARG A 190 4.36 4.51 -1.20
C ARG A 190 3.88 4.76 -2.63
N THR A 191 3.66 3.73 -3.43
CA THR A 191 3.28 3.89 -4.85
C THR A 191 1.78 3.70 -5.00
N PRO A 192 1.00 4.69 -5.48
CA PRO A 192 -0.41 4.49 -5.76
C PRO A 192 -0.60 3.38 -6.80
N ALA A 193 -1.73 2.67 -6.74
CA ALA A 193 -1.99 1.52 -7.60
C ALA A 193 -2.05 1.86 -9.10
N SER A 194 -2.34 3.11 -9.45
CA SER A 194 -2.48 3.62 -10.82
C SER A 194 -2.18 5.13 -10.88
N GLY A 195 -2.16 5.69 -12.11
CA GLY A 195 -2.06 7.14 -12.33
C GLY A 195 -0.72 7.63 -12.87
N LEU A 196 -0.62 8.94 -13.06
CA LEU A 196 0.55 9.62 -13.64
C LEU A 196 1.77 9.48 -12.72
N ALA A 197 1.60 9.69 -11.42
CA ALA A 197 2.70 9.58 -10.47
C ALA A 197 3.34 8.18 -10.44
N LYS A 198 2.53 7.11 -10.56
CA LYS A 198 3.03 5.73 -10.68
C LYS A 198 3.89 5.56 -11.93
N ALA A 199 3.39 6.01 -13.09
CA ALA A 199 4.13 5.91 -14.35
C ALA A 199 5.44 6.71 -14.32
N VAL A 200 5.49 7.84 -13.61
CA VAL A 200 6.73 8.58 -13.35
C VAL A 200 7.70 7.76 -12.49
N LEU A 201 7.23 7.18 -11.39
CA LEU A 201 8.05 6.33 -10.52
C LEU A 201 8.62 5.13 -11.28
N GLU A 202 7.80 4.45 -12.08
CA GLU A 202 8.24 3.32 -12.92
C GLU A 202 9.32 3.74 -13.93
N ARG A 203 9.17 4.92 -14.55
CA ARG A 203 10.18 5.45 -15.48
C ARG A 203 11.49 5.82 -14.78
N LEU A 204 11.41 6.43 -13.59
CA LEU A 204 12.59 6.74 -12.78
C LEU A 204 13.30 5.45 -12.33
N ASP A 205 12.53 4.43 -11.93
CA ASP A 205 13.06 3.11 -11.58
C ASP A 205 13.77 2.45 -12.76
N ALA A 206 13.17 2.48 -13.96
CA ALA A 206 13.78 1.96 -15.18
C ALA A 206 15.10 2.69 -15.54
N ALA A 207 15.25 3.94 -15.13
CA ALA A 207 16.48 4.72 -15.30
C ALA A 207 17.50 4.51 -14.16
N GLY A 208 17.24 3.60 -13.20
CA GLY A 208 18.09 3.36 -12.04
C GLY A 208 18.04 4.48 -10.99
N ALA A 209 17.02 5.34 -11.07
CA ALA A 209 16.85 6.52 -10.21
C ALA A 209 15.94 6.29 -9.00
N GLY A 210 15.41 5.07 -8.84
CA GLY A 210 14.56 4.66 -7.73
C GLY A 210 15.25 4.78 -6.38
N THR A 211 15.24 5.96 -5.79
CA THR A 211 15.70 6.19 -4.42
C THR A 211 14.49 6.40 -3.53
N ALA A 212 14.54 5.99 -2.25
CA ALA A 212 13.40 6.23 -1.35
C ALA A 212 13.18 7.73 -1.01
N ALA A 213 14.02 8.63 -1.55
CA ALA A 213 13.82 10.07 -1.52
C ALA A 213 12.80 10.56 -2.57
N ILE A 214 12.64 9.80 -3.65
CA ILE A 214 11.67 10.07 -4.70
C ILE A 214 10.46 9.17 -4.38
N ASP A 215 9.60 9.68 -3.50
CA ASP A 215 8.33 9.06 -3.16
C ASP A 215 7.16 9.72 -3.92
N TYR A 216 5.96 9.19 -3.72
CA TYR A 216 4.75 9.74 -4.34
C TYR A 216 4.54 11.22 -4.01
N ALA A 217 4.82 11.67 -2.78
CA ALA A 217 4.64 13.07 -2.40
C ALA A 217 5.61 13.99 -3.18
N ALA A 218 6.86 13.57 -3.34
CA ALA A 218 7.84 14.27 -4.17
C ALA A 218 7.41 14.32 -5.65
N VAL A 219 6.88 13.21 -6.18
CA VAL A 219 6.36 13.17 -7.56
C VAL A 219 5.13 14.06 -7.72
N ALA A 220 4.15 13.98 -6.81
CA ALA A 220 2.94 14.79 -6.84
C ALA A 220 3.26 16.30 -6.78
N GLY A 221 4.22 16.71 -5.93
CA GLY A 221 4.70 18.08 -5.90
C GLY A 221 5.39 18.50 -7.21
N ALA A 222 6.12 17.60 -7.86
CA ALA A 222 6.75 17.85 -9.16
C ALA A 222 5.73 17.93 -10.31
N VAL A 223 4.66 17.12 -10.26
CA VAL A 223 3.58 17.12 -11.28
C VAL A 223 3.00 18.53 -11.41
N GLN A 224 2.52 19.13 -10.32
CA GLN A 224 1.91 20.46 -10.38
C GLN A 224 2.90 21.51 -10.89
N GLY A 225 4.16 21.47 -10.42
CA GLY A 225 5.18 22.42 -10.87
C GLY A 225 5.47 22.32 -12.38
N VAL A 226 5.41 21.12 -12.96
CA VAL A 226 5.56 20.93 -14.41
C VAL A 226 4.32 21.40 -15.16
N LEU A 227 3.11 21.14 -14.65
CA LEU A 227 1.87 21.63 -15.27
C LEU A 227 1.82 23.17 -15.31
N ASP A 228 2.18 23.83 -14.20
CA ASP A 228 2.25 25.29 -14.11
C ASP A 228 3.28 25.86 -15.09
N GLU A 229 4.44 25.23 -15.23
CA GLU A 229 5.48 25.63 -16.19
C GLU A 229 4.99 25.52 -17.64
N LEU A 230 4.35 24.40 -17.99
CA LEU A 230 3.82 24.17 -19.33
C LEU A 230 2.72 25.17 -19.69
N ALA A 231 1.86 25.51 -18.73
CA ALA A 231 0.83 26.53 -18.87
C ALA A 231 1.44 27.92 -19.07
N ALA A 232 2.45 28.28 -18.27
CA ALA A 232 3.17 29.56 -18.39
C ALA A 232 3.87 29.71 -19.75
N ARG A 233 4.43 28.61 -20.28
CA ARG A 233 5.06 28.55 -21.62
C ARG A 233 4.05 28.43 -22.77
N ARG A 234 2.75 28.36 -22.47
CA ARG A 234 1.64 28.20 -23.43
C ARG A 234 1.77 26.95 -24.31
N ILE A 235 2.35 25.87 -23.77
CA ILE A 235 2.45 24.59 -24.47
C ILE A 235 1.09 23.88 -24.37
N VAL A 236 0.65 23.63 -23.14
CA VAL A 236 -0.65 23.04 -22.82
C VAL A 236 -1.13 23.61 -21.47
N ALA A 237 -2.44 23.79 -21.30
CA ALA A 237 -3.04 24.22 -20.05
C ALA A 237 -3.87 23.07 -19.48
N ILE A 238 -3.40 22.48 -18.38
CA ILE A 238 -4.05 21.39 -17.66
C ILE A 238 -4.18 21.86 -16.21
N ALA A 239 -5.38 21.82 -15.65
CA ALA A 239 -5.65 22.40 -14.33
C ALA A 239 -4.95 21.62 -13.20
N ASP A 240 -4.99 20.29 -13.26
CA ASP A 240 -4.46 19.40 -12.24
C ASP A 240 -4.16 17.99 -12.83
N GLU A 241 -3.66 17.07 -12.00
CA GLU A 241 -3.38 15.68 -12.40
C GLU A 241 -4.63 14.94 -12.88
N ALA A 242 -5.82 15.24 -12.34
CA ALA A 242 -7.06 14.55 -12.70
C ALA A 242 -7.54 14.92 -14.11
N ALA A 243 -7.20 16.13 -14.58
CA ALA A 243 -7.48 16.58 -15.94
C ALA A 243 -6.51 16.02 -17.01
N VAL A 244 -5.49 15.24 -16.61
CA VAL A 244 -4.52 14.66 -17.55
C VAL A 244 -5.17 13.54 -18.36
N SER A 245 -5.22 13.72 -19.68
CA SER A 245 -5.73 12.67 -20.57
C SER A 245 -4.68 11.58 -20.80
N GLY A 246 -5.15 10.36 -21.14
CA GLY A 246 -4.26 9.25 -21.46
C GLY A 246 -3.29 9.54 -22.62
N ALA A 247 -3.64 10.44 -23.54
CA ALA A 247 -2.77 10.87 -24.64
C ALA A 247 -1.63 11.78 -24.16
N GLN A 248 -1.84 12.55 -23.09
CA GLN A 248 -0.84 13.47 -22.51
C GLN A 248 0.11 12.74 -21.56
N THR A 249 -0.35 11.65 -20.92
CA THR A 249 0.41 10.90 -19.91
C THR A 249 1.85 10.55 -20.33
N PRO A 250 2.14 9.96 -21.51
CA PRO A 250 3.51 9.56 -21.86
C PRO A 250 4.50 10.74 -21.93
N ALA A 251 4.03 11.89 -22.44
CA ALA A 251 4.84 13.09 -22.53
C ALA A 251 5.05 13.74 -21.16
N LEU A 252 3.99 13.86 -20.35
CA LEU A 252 4.09 14.38 -18.99
C LEU A 252 4.99 13.51 -18.10
N VAL A 253 4.89 12.18 -18.20
CA VAL A 253 5.78 11.25 -17.49
C VAL A 253 7.25 11.55 -17.81
N THR A 254 7.56 11.80 -19.08
CA THR A 254 8.94 12.09 -19.52
C THR A 254 9.43 13.43 -18.97
N LEU A 255 8.59 14.47 -19.02
CA LEU A 255 8.94 15.81 -18.51
C LEU A 255 9.11 15.83 -17.00
N ILE A 256 8.20 15.19 -16.25
CA ILE A 256 8.28 15.11 -14.79
C ILE A 256 9.52 14.30 -14.38
N ALA A 257 9.78 13.16 -15.02
CA ALA A 257 11.00 12.39 -14.77
C ALA A 257 12.27 13.21 -15.05
N ALA A 258 12.30 13.97 -16.16
CA ALA A 258 13.43 14.85 -16.48
C ALA A 258 13.60 15.99 -15.47
N ARG A 259 12.50 16.52 -14.93
CA ARG A 259 12.53 17.57 -13.91
C ARG A 259 13.11 17.06 -12.59
N MET A 260 12.69 15.85 -12.18
CA MET A 260 13.15 15.23 -10.94
C MET A 260 14.59 14.71 -11.06
N LEU A 261 14.98 14.24 -12.24
CA LEU A 261 16.34 13.78 -12.48
C LEU A 261 16.86 14.19 -13.88
N PRO A 262 17.40 15.42 -14.00
CA PRO A 262 17.82 15.98 -15.29
C PRO A 262 18.88 15.18 -16.05
N ARG A 263 19.67 14.36 -15.36
CA ARG A 263 20.72 13.53 -15.98
C ARG A 263 20.24 12.17 -16.47
N ALA A 264 19.03 11.74 -16.10
CA ALA A 264 18.51 10.42 -16.43
C ALA A 264 17.65 10.37 -17.68
N VAL A 265 17.20 11.53 -18.17
CA VAL A 265 16.36 11.60 -19.37
C VAL A 265 17.15 12.30 -20.48
N ASP A 266 17.19 11.68 -21.64
CA ASP A 266 17.78 12.26 -22.85
C ASP A 266 17.11 13.62 -23.18
N PRO A 267 17.87 14.71 -23.32
CA PRO A 267 17.34 16.00 -23.75
C PRO A 267 16.49 15.95 -25.02
N ALA A 268 16.81 15.05 -25.97
CA ALA A 268 16.01 14.87 -27.17
C ALA A 268 14.61 14.31 -26.86
N ALA A 269 14.49 13.43 -25.88
CA ALA A 269 13.21 12.89 -25.42
C ALA A 269 12.36 13.96 -24.71
N VAL A 270 13.00 14.87 -23.98
CA VAL A 270 12.32 16.03 -23.36
C VAL A 270 11.74 16.93 -24.46
N GLN A 271 12.52 17.28 -25.48
CA GLN A 271 12.05 18.10 -26.59
C GLN A 271 10.91 17.43 -27.38
N ALA A 272 11.01 16.12 -27.62
CA ALA A 272 9.95 15.35 -28.28
C ALA A 272 8.64 15.33 -27.46
N ALA A 273 8.74 15.23 -26.13
CA ALA A 273 7.59 15.28 -25.23
C ALA A 273 6.90 16.65 -25.24
N GLU A 274 7.66 17.75 -25.20
CA GLU A 274 7.10 19.11 -25.32
C GLU A 274 6.39 19.31 -26.67
N GLN A 275 7.00 18.84 -27.76
CA GLN A 275 6.42 18.92 -29.09
C GLN A 275 5.10 18.14 -29.18
N ALA A 276 5.06 16.92 -28.63
CA ALA A 276 3.85 16.09 -28.59
C ALA A 276 2.71 16.79 -27.84
N LEU A 277 2.99 17.41 -26.68
CA LEU A 277 1.98 18.17 -25.94
C LEU A 277 1.49 19.41 -26.70
N SER A 278 2.39 20.12 -27.38
CA SER A 278 2.02 21.24 -28.24
C SER A 278 1.10 20.80 -29.39
N ASP A 279 1.38 19.65 -30.00
CA ASP A 279 0.58 19.12 -31.11
C ASP A 279 -0.80 18.67 -30.64
N ILE A 280 -0.89 18.01 -29.48
CA ILE A 280 -2.16 17.69 -28.82
C ILE A 280 -2.97 18.98 -28.55
N ALA A 281 -2.35 19.98 -27.92
CA ALA A 281 -3.03 21.24 -27.61
C ALA A 281 -3.49 22.01 -28.87
N ARG A 282 -2.75 21.88 -29.99
CA ARG A 282 -3.16 22.44 -31.29
C ARG A 282 -4.37 21.71 -31.86
N LEU A 283 -4.38 20.37 -31.78
CA LEU A 283 -5.52 19.56 -32.20
C LEU A 283 -6.76 19.93 -31.41
N ASP A 284 -6.69 19.99 -30.09
CA ASP A 284 -7.81 20.35 -29.21
C ASP A 284 -8.40 21.73 -29.56
N ARG A 285 -7.54 22.74 -29.74
CA ARG A 285 -7.97 24.07 -30.18
C ARG A 285 -8.59 24.06 -31.57
N SER A 286 -8.05 23.27 -32.49
CA SER A 286 -8.58 23.17 -33.85
C SER A 286 -9.96 22.53 -33.89
N VAL A 287 -10.18 21.49 -33.08
CA VAL A 287 -11.46 20.80 -32.91
C VAL A 287 -12.48 21.72 -32.26
N ALA A 288 -12.12 22.38 -31.15
CA ALA A 288 -12.97 23.36 -30.49
C ALA A 288 -13.35 24.51 -31.45
N THR A 289 -12.39 25.04 -32.21
CA THR A 289 -12.65 26.10 -33.20
C THR A 289 -13.56 25.63 -34.32
N ALA A 290 -13.39 24.39 -34.81
CA ALA A 290 -14.23 23.81 -35.85
C ALA A 290 -15.67 23.60 -35.35
N LEU A 291 -15.82 23.07 -34.14
CA LEU A 291 -17.12 22.89 -33.47
C LEU A 291 -17.83 24.23 -33.28
N VAL A 292 -17.16 25.23 -32.67
CA VAL A 292 -17.74 26.56 -32.50
C VAL A 292 -18.13 27.15 -33.85
N ARG A 293 -17.24 27.14 -34.85
CA ARG A 293 -17.56 27.67 -36.18
C ARG A 293 -18.79 27.00 -36.79
N GLY A 294 -18.94 25.70 -36.57
CA GLY A 294 -20.07 24.95 -37.07
C GLY A 294 -21.39 25.21 -36.35
N ILE A 295 -21.34 25.31 -35.02
CA ILE A 295 -22.49 25.73 -34.22
C ILE A 295 -22.95 27.13 -34.65
N LEU A 296 -22.02 28.06 -34.87
CA LEU A 296 -22.34 29.40 -35.36
C LEU A 296 -22.88 29.42 -36.79
N GLY A 297 -22.35 28.57 -37.66
CA GLY A 297 -22.87 28.37 -39.00
C GLY A 297 -24.32 27.89 -39.00
N ARG A 298 -24.68 26.97 -38.09
CA ARG A 298 -26.05 26.46 -37.93
C ARG A 298 -26.99 27.48 -37.33
N LEU A 299 -26.56 28.20 -36.30
CA LEU A 299 -27.40 29.18 -35.60
C LEU A 299 -27.52 30.52 -36.35
N ARG A 300 -26.79 30.71 -37.45
CA ARG A 300 -26.70 31.98 -38.20
C ARG A 300 -26.37 33.18 -37.31
N LEU A 301 -25.69 32.95 -36.20
CA LEU A 301 -25.27 33.99 -35.27
C LEU A 301 -23.99 34.65 -35.79
N SER A 302 -23.88 35.97 -35.65
CA SER A 302 -22.63 36.66 -35.93
C SER A 302 -21.59 36.31 -34.84
N TYR A 303 -20.30 36.26 -35.21
CA TYR A 303 -19.19 35.95 -34.28
C TYR A 303 -19.21 36.77 -32.96
N PRO A 304 -19.61 38.06 -32.94
CA PRO A 304 -19.77 38.82 -31.70
C PRO A 304 -20.93 38.34 -30.80
N GLN A 305 -22.02 37.81 -31.36
CA GLN A 305 -23.17 37.29 -30.61
C GLN A 305 -22.86 35.92 -29.98
N ALA A 306 -22.06 35.12 -30.67
CA ALA A 306 -21.55 33.84 -30.20
C ALA A 306 -20.68 33.94 -28.95
N LEU A 307 -19.75 34.89 -28.97
CA LEU A 307 -18.76 35.08 -27.90
C LEU A 307 -19.41 35.54 -26.58
N ALA A 308 -20.62 36.10 -26.65
CA ALA A 308 -21.42 36.52 -25.51
C ALA A 308 -22.25 35.37 -24.87
N VAL A 309 -22.35 34.22 -25.54
CA VAL A 309 -23.19 33.07 -25.13
C VAL A 309 -22.35 31.81 -24.86
N ALA A 310 -21.07 31.80 -25.24
CA ALA A 310 -20.17 30.67 -25.09
C ALA A 310 -19.72 30.46 -23.63
N ASP A 311 -20.63 29.97 -22.78
CA ASP A 311 -20.29 29.20 -21.59
C ASP A 311 -19.98 27.75 -22.01
N ALA A 312 -19.14 27.04 -21.25
CA ALA A 312 -18.79 25.63 -21.50
C ALA A 312 -20.04 24.74 -21.59
N GLN A 313 -21.10 25.10 -20.87
CA GLN A 313 -22.40 24.42 -20.90
C GLN A 313 -23.03 24.44 -22.31
N PHE A 314 -22.92 25.55 -23.05
CA PHE A 314 -23.50 25.66 -24.39
C PHE A 314 -22.80 24.73 -25.41
N VAL A 315 -21.50 24.50 -25.24
CA VAL A 315 -20.74 23.57 -26.08
C VAL A 315 -21.10 22.13 -25.73
N ALA A 316 -21.28 21.82 -24.44
CA ALA A 316 -21.75 20.52 -23.98
C ALA A 316 -23.15 20.20 -24.52
N ASP A 317 -24.09 21.14 -24.41
CA ASP A 317 -25.46 21.00 -24.92
C ASP A 317 -25.47 20.80 -26.45
N ALA A 318 -24.65 21.54 -27.19
CA ALA A 318 -24.55 21.38 -28.64
C ALA A 318 -23.86 20.07 -29.07
N MET A 319 -22.94 19.54 -28.27
CA MET A 319 -22.35 18.21 -28.49
C MET A 319 -23.35 17.10 -28.18
N GLN A 320 -24.16 17.26 -27.13
CA GLN A 320 -25.25 16.35 -26.80
C GLN A 320 -26.31 16.33 -27.92
N ASP A 321 -26.71 17.49 -28.47
CA ASP A 321 -27.62 17.56 -29.62
C ASP A 321 -27.08 16.81 -30.85
N ILE A 322 -25.76 16.85 -31.08
CA ILE A 322 -25.11 16.11 -32.18
C ILE A 322 -25.11 14.61 -31.89
N LEU A 323 -24.87 14.21 -30.63
CA LEU A 323 -24.94 12.80 -30.22
C LEU A 323 -26.38 12.27 -30.33
N ASP A 324 -27.38 13.06 -29.96
CA ASP A 324 -28.79 12.69 -30.06
C ASP A 324 -29.22 12.54 -31.54
N ASP A 325 -28.81 13.44 -32.44
CA ASP A 325 -29.03 13.29 -33.90
C ASP A 325 -28.30 12.06 -34.47
N LEU A 326 -27.09 11.76 -33.98
CA LEU A 326 -26.34 10.57 -34.37
C LEU A 326 -27.03 9.28 -33.89
N SER A 327 -27.46 9.24 -32.63
CA SER A 327 -28.20 8.12 -32.03
C SER A 327 -29.53 7.88 -32.72
N ALA A 328 -30.26 8.94 -33.09
CA ALA A 328 -31.49 8.85 -33.86
C ALA A 328 -31.28 8.24 -35.25
N ARG A 329 -30.13 8.52 -35.89
CA ARG A 329 -29.80 8.02 -37.25
C ARG A 329 -29.20 6.62 -37.26
N LEU A 330 -28.56 6.20 -36.18
CA LEU A 330 -27.85 4.93 -36.12
C LEU A 330 -28.73 3.72 -35.82
N GLU A 331 -30.06 3.89 -35.65
CA GLU A 331 -31.06 2.84 -35.39
C GLU A 331 -30.51 1.69 -34.51
N ASN A 332 -30.72 1.79 -33.18
CA ASN A 332 -30.29 0.84 -32.14
C ASN A 332 -28.91 1.10 -31.48
N VAL A 333 -28.37 2.32 -31.53
CA VAL A 333 -27.14 2.68 -30.80
C VAL A 333 -27.41 3.86 -29.87
N TYR A 334 -27.55 3.57 -28.57
CA TYR A 334 -27.69 4.59 -27.52
C TYR A 334 -26.30 5.01 -27.02
N ILE A 335 -25.99 6.30 -27.11
CA ILE A 335 -24.79 6.91 -26.54
C ILE A 335 -25.25 7.81 -25.39
N PRO A 336 -25.14 7.37 -24.12
CA PRO A 336 -25.77 8.05 -22.99
C PRO A 336 -25.18 9.44 -22.71
N ASP A 337 -23.88 9.62 -22.95
CA ASP A 337 -23.16 10.88 -22.70
C ASP A 337 -21.85 10.92 -23.53
N VAL A 338 -21.36 12.13 -23.83
CA VAL A 338 -20.06 12.43 -24.46
C VAL A 338 -18.91 11.72 -23.74
N ASP A 339 -18.95 11.66 -22.41
CA ASP A 339 -17.89 11.05 -21.58
C ASP A 339 -17.87 9.51 -21.64
N SER A 340 -18.95 8.89 -22.15
CA SER A 340 -19.06 7.43 -22.29
C SER A 340 -18.52 6.90 -23.63
N VAL A 341 -18.12 7.80 -24.53
CA VAL A 341 -17.66 7.45 -25.88
C VAL A 341 -16.30 6.74 -25.81
N PRO A 342 -16.16 5.53 -26.39
CA PRO A 342 -14.87 4.85 -26.47
C PRO A 342 -13.82 5.70 -27.19
N GLN A 343 -12.58 5.75 -26.69
CA GLN A 343 -11.50 6.61 -27.22
C GLN A 343 -11.29 6.50 -28.75
N GLY A 344 -11.56 5.35 -29.36
CA GLY A 344 -11.46 5.17 -30.81
C GLY A 344 -12.53 5.90 -31.62
N TRP A 345 -13.68 6.23 -31.01
CA TRP A 345 -14.84 6.84 -31.66
C TRP A 345 -14.73 8.36 -31.72
N THR A 346 -13.94 8.99 -30.84
CA THR A 346 -13.77 10.45 -30.77
C THR A 346 -13.25 11.03 -32.09
N ALA A 347 -12.33 10.35 -32.76
CA ALA A 347 -11.80 10.77 -34.07
C ALA A 347 -12.86 10.69 -35.19
N GLU A 348 -13.75 9.70 -35.12
CA GLU A 348 -14.84 9.56 -36.08
C GLU A 348 -15.99 10.55 -35.78
N LEU A 349 -16.27 10.82 -34.51
CA LEU A 349 -17.23 11.85 -34.09
C LEU A 349 -16.79 13.23 -34.53
N THR A 350 -15.50 13.50 -34.42
CA THR A 350 -14.91 14.75 -34.91
C THR A 350 -15.08 14.87 -36.43
N ARG A 351 -14.89 13.78 -37.19
CA ARG A 351 -15.09 13.76 -38.65
C ARG A 351 -16.57 13.92 -39.02
N PHE A 352 -17.47 13.21 -38.33
CA PHE A 352 -18.91 13.34 -38.53
C PHE A 352 -19.38 14.76 -38.22
N ALA A 353 -18.97 15.32 -37.07
CA ALA A 353 -19.29 16.70 -36.70
C ALA A 353 -18.78 17.69 -37.75
N ALA A 354 -17.52 17.56 -38.21
CA ALA A 354 -16.96 18.41 -39.25
C ALA A 354 -17.74 18.34 -40.58
N ALA A 355 -18.13 17.14 -41.03
CA ALA A 355 -18.95 16.96 -42.23
C ALA A 355 -20.37 17.54 -42.05
N SER A 356 -20.96 17.31 -40.88
CA SER A 356 -22.29 17.80 -40.50
C SER A 356 -22.34 19.33 -40.41
N ILE A 357 -21.23 19.94 -40.00
CA ILE A 357 -21.02 21.39 -39.98
C ILE A 357 -20.86 21.95 -41.39
N ALA A 358 -20.13 21.24 -42.26
CA ALA A 358 -19.92 21.64 -43.64
C ALA A 358 -21.18 21.44 -44.54
N GLY A 359 -22.22 20.79 -44.04
CA GLY A 359 -23.35 20.33 -44.85
C GLY A 359 -22.97 19.24 -45.85
N ASP A 360 -21.82 18.59 -45.64
CA ASP A 360 -21.29 17.52 -46.48
C ASP A 360 -22.01 16.20 -46.18
N ARG A 361 -23.04 15.91 -46.98
CA ARG A 361 -23.84 14.70 -46.84
C ARG A 361 -23.04 13.42 -47.06
N ASP A 362 -22.04 13.46 -47.94
CA ASP A 362 -21.23 12.29 -48.26
C ASP A 362 -20.22 12.00 -47.14
N GLY A 363 -19.63 13.05 -46.56
CA GLY A 363 -18.79 12.95 -45.36
C GLY A 363 -19.54 12.44 -44.13
N MET A 364 -20.79 12.89 -43.94
CA MET A 364 -21.67 12.37 -42.88
C MET A 364 -21.98 10.88 -43.09
N ALA A 365 -22.38 10.49 -44.30
CA ALA A 365 -22.69 9.10 -44.62
C ALA A 365 -21.48 8.16 -44.53
N ALA A 366 -20.28 8.66 -44.87
CA ALA A 366 -19.04 7.91 -44.71
C ALA A 366 -18.72 7.65 -43.22
N SER A 367 -18.85 8.68 -42.39
CA SER A 367 -18.61 8.57 -40.95
C SER A 367 -19.68 7.70 -40.26
N GLU A 368 -20.94 7.78 -40.69
CA GLU A 368 -22.04 6.91 -40.24
C GLU A 368 -21.75 5.41 -40.51
N ARG A 369 -21.26 5.07 -41.72
CA ARG A 369 -20.83 3.70 -42.04
C ARG A 369 -19.70 3.23 -41.14
N GLN A 370 -18.76 4.11 -40.84
CA GLN A 370 -17.64 3.78 -39.96
C GLN A 370 -18.10 3.56 -38.51
N PHE A 371 -19.05 4.35 -38.00
CA PHE A 371 -19.68 4.10 -36.71
C PHE A 371 -20.39 2.75 -36.65
N LYS A 372 -21.16 2.39 -37.68
CA LYS A 372 -21.81 1.06 -37.76
C LYS A 372 -20.79 -0.08 -37.70
N LEU A 373 -19.65 0.07 -38.39
CA LEU A 373 -18.56 -0.90 -38.34
C LEU A 373 -17.86 -0.96 -36.98
N MET A 374 -17.72 0.17 -36.29
CA MET A 374 -17.11 0.23 -34.96
C MET A 374 -18.04 -0.33 -33.88
N ALA A 375 -19.35 -0.03 -33.97
CA ALA A 375 -20.38 -0.61 -33.12
C ALA A 375 -20.45 -2.14 -33.25
N ALA A 376 -20.41 -2.66 -34.48
CA ALA A 376 -20.39 -4.10 -34.74
C ALA A 376 -19.15 -4.81 -34.15
N LYS A 377 -18.06 -4.08 -33.90
CA LYS A 377 -16.81 -4.60 -33.32
C LYS A 377 -16.69 -4.40 -31.81
N ALA A 378 -17.62 -3.66 -31.20
CA ALA A 378 -17.62 -3.34 -29.77
C ALA A 378 -18.82 -4.03 -29.07
N PRO A 379 -18.71 -5.33 -28.70
CA PRO A 379 -19.83 -6.12 -28.19
C PRO A 379 -20.38 -5.69 -26.81
N SER A 380 -19.88 -4.60 -26.23
CA SER A 380 -20.26 -4.08 -24.91
C SER A 380 -21.21 -2.88 -24.95
N LEU A 381 -21.64 -2.43 -26.13
CA LEU A 381 -22.69 -1.40 -26.24
C LEU A 381 -24.04 -2.13 -26.10
N LEU A 382 -24.75 -1.83 -25.01
CA LEU A 382 -26.02 -2.48 -24.67
C LEU A 382 -27.04 -2.26 -25.81
N PRO A 383 -27.76 -3.31 -26.26
CA PRO A 383 -28.94 -3.09 -27.08
C PRO A 383 -29.93 -2.21 -26.32
N LEU A 384 -30.62 -1.30 -27.02
CA LEU A 384 -31.73 -0.54 -26.46
C LEU A 384 -32.73 -1.53 -25.82
N GLU A 385 -32.85 -1.50 -24.49
CA GLU A 385 -34.00 -2.11 -23.84
C GLU A 385 -35.24 -1.34 -24.31
N ASP A 386 -36.22 -2.08 -24.84
CA ASP A 386 -37.52 -1.55 -25.23
C ASP A 386 -38.14 -0.81 -24.02
N PRO A 387 -38.46 0.49 -24.12
CA PRO A 387 -38.96 1.27 -23.00
C PRO A 387 -40.29 0.74 -22.40
N ASP A 388 -40.96 -0.19 -23.10
CA ASP A 388 -42.21 -0.82 -22.64
C ASP A 388 -42.01 -2.14 -21.86
N GLY A 389 -40.78 -2.62 -21.64
CA GLY A 389 -40.50 -3.64 -20.63
C GLY A 389 -41.10 -5.04 -20.86
N ASP A 390 -41.48 -5.39 -22.09
CA ASP A 390 -41.86 -6.76 -22.43
C ASP A 390 -40.64 -7.57 -22.89
N ARG A 391 -40.26 -8.56 -22.08
CA ARG A 391 -39.24 -9.55 -22.43
C ARG A 391 -39.62 -10.26 -23.72
N ALA A 392 -38.90 -9.96 -24.80
CA ALA A 392 -38.87 -10.85 -25.95
C ALA A 392 -38.26 -12.21 -25.53
N ASP A 393 -39.10 -13.23 -25.68
CA ASP A 393 -38.84 -14.66 -25.52
C ASP A 393 -37.49 -15.09 -26.17
N PRO A 394 -36.61 -15.85 -25.47
CA PRO A 394 -35.35 -16.32 -26.05
C PRO A 394 -35.61 -17.54 -26.95
N GLY A 395 -36.15 -17.31 -28.15
CA GLY A 395 -36.48 -18.38 -29.08
C GLY A 395 -36.61 -17.90 -30.52
N GLY A 396 -35.49 -17.74 -31.22
CA GLY A 396 -35.53 -17.43 -32.65
C GLY A 396 -34.14 -17.32 -33.28
N HIS A 397 -33.67 -18.44 -33.82
CA HIS A 397 -32.55 -18.48 -34.77
C HIS A 397 -32.80 -17.49 -35.92
N PHE A 398 -31.82 -16.63 -36.25
CA PHE A 398 -31.44 -16.27 -37.62
C PHE A 398 -30.29 -15.26 -37.59
N TRP A 399 -29.07 -15.68 -37.94
CA TRP A 399 -28.12 -14.89 -38.73
C TRP A 399 -27.20 -15.88 -39.46
N ASP A 400 -27.60 -16.21 -40.68
CA ASP A 400 -26.74 -16.85 -41.69
C ASP A 400 -25.89 -15.73 -42.32
N TYR A 401 -24.57 -15.93 -42.36
CA TYR A 401 -23.62 -14.97 -42.92
C TYR A 401 -23.48 -15.20 -44.44
N ARG A 402 -23.92 -14.22 -45.23
CA ARG A 402 -23.38 -13.94 -46.57
C ARG A 402 -23.19 -12.46 -46.80
#